data_AF-A0A8J7WMS7-F1
#
_entry.id   AF-A0A8J7WMS7-F1
#
_cell.length_a   1.000
_cell.length_b   1.000
_cell.length_c   1.000
_cell.angle_alpha   90.00
_cell.angle_beta   90.00
_cell.angle_gamma   90.00
#
_symmetry.space_group_name_H-M   'P 1'
#
loop_
_entity.id
_entity.type
_entity.pdbx_description
1 polymer ?
#
loop_
_entity_poly.entity_id
_entity_poly.type
_entity_poly.pdbx_seq_one_letter_code
_entity_poly.pdbx_strand_id
1 'polypeptide(L)'
;MTDALVSSTPPPGKDEPPNTWPGNDSVFSIGPDEYAVWETERGTGKRIGLHTWHWDQANGHWCGGWLGFTNVEGHPPRSKHELVREDPLTVAPSLLCSRCQHHGWIRDGQWVPA
;
A
#
# COMPACT_ATOMS: atom_id res chain seq x y z
N MET A 1 -18.59 -29.09 -24.62
CA MET A 1 -17.76 -27.87 -24.68
C MET A 1 -18.30 -26.96 -23.60
N THR A 2 -17.62 -26.87 -22.46
CA THR A 2 -18.01 -26.01 -21.34
C THR A 2 -17.26 -24.70 -21.48
N ASP A 3 -17.98 -23.64 -21.86
CA ASP A 3 -17.47 -22.29 -21.80
C ASP A 3 -17.15 -21.93 -20.35
N ALA A 4 -15.88 -21.64 -20.08
CA ALA A 4 -15.47 -21.02 -18.84
C ALA A 4 -16.00 -19.58 -18.84
N LEU A 5 -16.99 -19.30 -17.99
CA LEU A 5 -17.38 -17.94 -17.64
C LEU A 5 -16.17 -17.25 -17.01
N VAL A 6 -15.44 -16.46 -17.81
CA VAL A 6 -14.49 -15.50 -17.28
C VAL A 6 -15.32 -14.47 -16.52
N SER A 7 -15.32 -14.58 -15.19
CA SER A 7 -15.85 -13.55 -14.29
C SER A 7 -15.06 -12.27 -14.53
N SER A 8 -15.56 -11.41 -15.42
CA SER A 8 -15.06 -10.07 -15.66
C SER A 8 -15.66 -9.15 -14.60
N THR A 9 -15.29 -9.38 -13.35
CA THR A 9 -15.53 -8.36 -12.32
C THR A 9 -14.81 -7.11 -12.82
N PRO A 10 -15.51 -5.97 -13.01
CA PRO A 10 -14.87 -4.74 -13.42
C PRO A 10 -13.78 -4.39 -12.40
N PRO A 11 -12.68 -3.74 -12.82
CA PRO A 11 -11.69 -3.29 -11.87
C PRO A 11 -12.37 -2.38 -10.82
N PRO A 12 -11.98 -2.47 -9.54
CA PRO A 12 -12.64 -1.73 -8.48
C PRO A 12 -12.58 -0.22 -8.75
N GLY A 13 -13.74 0.42 -8.62
CA GLY A 13 -13.89 1.87 -8.77
C GLY A 13 -13.25 2.63 -7.60
N LYS A 14 -13.25 3.97 -7.69
CA LYS A 14 -12.76 4.83 -6.60
C LYS A 14 -13.50 4.57 -5.28
N ASP A 15 -14.80 4.33 -5.39
CA ASP A 15 -15.70 4.07 -4.25
C ASP A 15 -15.60 2.64 -3.70
N GLU A 16 -14.73 1.81 -4.27
CA GLU A 16 -14.38 0.47 -3.78
C GLU A 16 -12.92 0.46 -3.30
N PRO A 17 -12.60 1.15 -2.19
CA PRO A 17 -11.24 1.27 -1.71
C PRO A 17 -10.65 -0.09 -1.30
N PRO A 18 -9.31 -0.22 -1.24
CA PRO A 18 -8.66 -1.51 -1.01
C PRO A 18 -9.06 -2.22 0.28
N ASN A 19 -9.51 -1.51 1.31
CA ASN A 19 -9.99 -2.09 2.57
C ASN A 19 -11.38 -2.74 2.47
N THR A 20 -12.11 -2.57 1.36
CA THR A 20 -13.37 -3.28 1.11
C THR A 20 -13.19 -4.53 0.26
N TRP A 21 -11.98 -4.81 -0.23
CA TRP A 21 -11.72 -6.00 -1.04
C TRP A 21 -11.67 -7.26 -0.17
N PRO A 22 -12.14 -8.42 -0.65
CA PRO A 22 -12.10 -9.66 0.13
C PRO A 22 -10.68 -10.01 0.60
N GLY A 23 -10.50 -10.18 1.92
CA GLY A 23 -9.21 -10.54 2.53
C GLY A 23 -8.32 -9.37 2.94
N ASN A 24 -8.79 -8.13 2.81
CA ASN A 24 -8.04 -6.91 3.13
C ASN A 24 -8.47 -6.24 4.45
N ASP A 25 -8.97 -7.01 5.42
CA ASP A 25 -9.50 -6.49 6.70
C ASP A 25 -8.47 -5.71 7.54
N SER A 26 -7.18 -5.83 7.22
CA SER A 26 -6.07 -5.13 7.88
C SER A 26 -5.60 -3.87 7.16
N VAL A 27 -6.19 -3.51 6.01
CA VAL A 27 -5.90 -2.27 5.30
C VAL A 27 -6.48 -1.08 6.07
N PHE A 28 -5.65 -0.09 6.34
CA PHE A 28 -6.02 1.15 7.00
C PHE A 28 -5.80 2.36 6.08
N SER A 29 -6.62 3.39 6.27
CA SER A 29 -6.45 4.66 5.56
C SER A 29 -5.30 5.45 6.16
N ILE A 30 -4.47 6.02 5.29
CA ILE A 30 -3.47 7.04 5.62
C ILE A 30 -3.84 8.38 4.95
N GLY A 31 -4.84 8.42 4.08
CA GLY A 31 -5.34 9.65 3.48
C GLY A 31 -6.71 9.43 2.83
N PRO A 32 -7.32 10.49 2.26
CA PRO A 32 -8.62 10.38 1.61
C PRO A 32 -8.64 9.34 0.49
N ASP A 33 -7.54 9.23 -0.26
CA ASP A 33 -7.39 8.34 -1.39
C ASP A 33 -6.14 7.46 -1.23
N GLU A 34 -5.61 7.31 -0.01
CA GLU A 34 -4.37 6.58 0.29
C GLU A 34 -4.57 5.57 1.41
N TYR A 35 -4.09 4.35 1.18
CA TYR A 35 -4.27 3.21 2.06
C TYR A 35 -2.98 2.44 2.22
N ALA A 36 -2.83 1.76 3.35
CA ALA A 36 -1.70 0.89 3.61
C ALA A 36 -2.12 -0.37 4.39
N VAL A 37 -1.30 -1.41 4.28
CA VAL A 37 -1.36 -2.58 5.16
C VAL A 37 0.05 -3.01 5.51
N TRP A 38 0.21 -3.49 6.75
CA TRP A 38 1.47 -4.08 7.19
C TRP A 38 1.76 -5.37 6.43
N GLU A 39 2.94 -5.41 5.80
CA GLU A 39 3.52 -6.67 5.37
C GLU A 39 4.22 -7.32 6.56
N THR A 40 3.87 -8.57 6.84
CA THR A 40 4.47 -9.33 7.94
C THR A 40 5.23 -10.54 7.45
N GLU A 41 6.41 -10.78 8.01
CA GLU A 41 7.18 -11.98 7.71
C GLU A 41 6.41 -13.23 8.15
N ARG A 42 6.25 -14.17 7.23
CA ARG A 42 5.54 -15.42 7.47
C ARG A 42 6.23 -16.23 8.58
N GLY A 43 5.46 -16.58 9.60
CA GLY A 43 5.91 -17.43 10.71
C GLY A 43 6.41 -16.66 11.93
N THR A 44 6.93 -15.44 11.77
CA THR A 44 7.35 -14.59 12.91
C THR A 44 6.34 -13.49 13.22
N GLY A 45 5.57 -13.03 12.22
CA GLY A 45 4.65 -11.91 12.36
C GLY A 45 5.33 -10.55 12.44
N LYS A 46 6.66 -10.47 12.27
CA LYS A 46 7.41 -9.21 12.27
C LYS A 46 6.97 -8.32 11.11
N ARG A 47 6.78 -7.03 11.36
CA ARG A 47 6.45 -6.03 10.33
C ARG A 47 7.71 -5.70 9.53
N ILE A 48 7.70 -6.04 8.24
CA ILE A 48 8.87 -5.90 7.35
C ILE A 48 8.70 -4.86 6.25
N GLY A 49 7.48 -4.35 6.09
CA GLY A 49 7.16 -3.38 5.05
C GLY A 49 5.70 -2.96 5.07
N LEU A 50 5.30 -2.28 4.00
CA LEU A 50 3.92 -1.94 3.70
C LEU A 50 3.59 -2.32 2.25
N HIS A 51 2.37 -2.78 2.04
CA HIS A 51 1.71 -2.54 0.77
C HIS A 51 0.93 -1.24 0.87
N THR A 52 1.09 -0.36 -0.12
CA THR A 52 0.43 0.95 -0.18
C THR A 52 -0.39 1.06 -1.46
N TRP A 53 -1.54 1.72 -1.37
CA TRP A 53 -2.39 2.02 -2.50
C TRP A 53 -2.76 3.49 -2.54
N HIS A 54 -2.95 4.03 -3.74
CA HIS A 54 -3.59 5.32 -3.96
C HIS A 54 -4.41 5.34 -5.24
N TRP A 55 -5.38 6.25 -5.34
CA TRP A 55 -6.16 6.44 -6.55
C TRP A 55 -5.41 7.34 -7.55
N ASP A 56 -5.16 6.81 -8.74
CA ASP A 56 -4.66 7.59 -9.89
C ASP A 56 -5.82 8.42 -10.45
N GLN A 57 -5.87 9.71 -10.08
CA GLN A 57 -6.91 10.64 -10.54
C GLN A 57 -6.89 10.83 -12.06
N ALA A 58 -5.74 10.72 -12.71
CA ALA A 58 -5.60 10.99 -14.13
C ALA A 58 -6.13 9.84 -14.99
N ASN A 59 -5.95 8.59 -14.53
CA ASN A 59 -6.29 7.40 -15.31
C ASN A 59 -7.41 6.55 -14.67
N GLY A 60 -7.97 6.98 -13.53
CA GLY A 60 -9.13 6.37 -12.90
C GLY A 60 -8.91 4.91 -12.47
N HIS A 61 -7.80 4.62 -11.79
CA HIS A 61 -7.56 3.28 -11.24
C HIS A 61 -6.73 3.32 -9.94
N TRP A 62 -6.81 2.26 -9.15
CA TRP A 62 -5.95 2.07 -7.98
C TRP A 62 -4.53 1.66 -8.40
N CYS A 63 -3.54 2.43 -7.94
CA CYS A 63 -2.13 2.06 -8.02
C CYS A 63 -1.70 1.42 -6.69
N GLY A 64 -1.19 0.19 -6.74
CA GLY A 64 -0.63 -0.52 -5.59
C GLY A 64 0.88 -0.71 -5.72
N GLY A 65 1.58 -0.69 -4.58
CA GLY A 65 3.02 -0.91 -4.53
C GLY A 65 3.45 -1.51 -3.19
N TRP A 66 4.58 -2.18 -3.20
CA TRP A 66 5.22 -2.69 -1.98
C TRP A 66 6.46 -1.86 -1.64
N LEU A 67 6.67 -1.61 -0.36
CA LEU A 67 7.91 -1.05 0.17
C LEU A 67 8.40 -1.86 1.37
N GLY A 68 9.69 -2.16 1.38
CA GLY A 68 10.37 -2.81 2.51
C GLY A 68 11.12 -1.80 3.37
N PHE A 69 11.14 -2.07 4.68
CA PHE A 69 11.90 -1.28 5.65
C PHE A 69 13.35 -1.75 5.74
N THR A 70 14.32 -0.85 5.88
CA THR A 70 15.76 -1.14 5.94
C THR A 70 16.26 -1.31 7.36
N ASN A 71 15.53 -0.77 8.34
CA ASN A 71 15.91 -0.71 9.75
C ASN A 71 15.16 -1.75 10.61
N VAL A 72 14.64 -2.81 9.99
CA VAL A 72 13.98 -3.94 10.67
C VAL A 72 14.78 -5.21 10.45
N GLU A 73 14.80 -6.08 11.47
CA GLU A 73 15.46 -7.38 11.38
C GLU A 73 14.78 -8.26 10.31
N GLY A 74 15.57 -8.97 9.51
CA GLY A 74 15.03 -9.83 8.45
C GLY A 74 14.49 -9.07 7.24
N HIS A 75 14.85 -7.79 7.09
CA HIS A 75 14.36 -7.00 5.96
C HIS A 75 14.68 -7.66 4.61
N PRO A 76 13.75 -7.60 3.63
CA PRO A 76 14.03 -8.13 2.32
C PRO A 76 15.18 -7.42 1.61
N PRO A 77 15.87 -8.11 0.69
CA PRO A 77 16.76 -7.45 -0.24
C PRO A 77 16.02 -6.34 -1.00
N ARG A 78 16.68 -5.20 -1.23
CA ARG A 78 16.12 -4.01 -1.92
C ARG A 78 15.09 -3.20 -1.12
N SER A 79 14.97 -3.41 0.18
CA SER A 79 14.37 -2.38 1.06
C SER A 79 15.06 -1.04 0.84
N LYS A 80 14.27 0.03 0.78
CA LYS A 80 14.76 1.41 0.53
C LYS A 80 14.17 2.44 1.48
N HIS A 81 13.21 2.02 2.31
CA HIS A 81 12.52 2.91 3.23
C HIS A 81 12.88 2.55 4.66
N GLU A 82 12.79 3.50 5.56
CA GLU A 82 13.01 3.37 6.99
C GLU A 82 11.66 3.54 7.69
N LEU A 83 11.37 2.64 8.63
CA LEU A 83 10.27 2.79 9.57
C LEU A 83 10.72 3.70 10.71
N VAL A 84 10.36 4.97 10.65
CA VAL A 84 10.78 5.98 11.64
C VAL A 84 9.97 5.84 12.93
N ARG A 85 8.66 5.55 12.81
CA ARG A 85 7.75 5.32 13.94
C ARG A 85 6.59 4.44 13.50
N GLU A 86 6.17 3.50 14.35
CA GLU A 86 5.01 2.63 14.07
C GLU A 86 3.67 3.26 14.41
N ASP A 87 3.59 3.96 15.55
CA ASP A 87 2.37 4.57 16.04
C ASP A 87 2.66 5.96 16.65
N PRO A 88 2.21 7.06 16.00
CA PRO A 88 1.59 7.08 14.68
C PRO A 88 2.60 6.79 13.55
N LEU A 89 2.15 6.12 12.49
CA LEU A 89 3.02 5.62 11.41
C LEU A 89 3.80 6.75 10.73
N THR A 90 5.13 6.63 10.67
CA THR A 90 6.02 7.53 9.95
C THR A 90 7.07 6.75 9.17
N VAL A 91 7.22 7.05 7.89
CA VAL A 91 8.14 6.36 6.95
C VAL A 91 9.00 7.37 6.20
N ALA A 92 10.27 7.04 5.99
CA ALA A 92 11.22 7.82 5.19
C ALA A 92 11.91 6.93 4.13
N PRO A 93 12.42 7.45 3.00
CA PRO A 93 12.10 8.75 2.42
C PRO A 93 10.65 8.78 1.91
N SER A 94 10.30 9.79 1.10
CA SER A 94 9.01 9.86 0.40
C SER A 94 8.76 8.65 -0.51
N LEU A 95 7.49 8.34 -0.73
CA LEU A 95 7.02 7.27 -1.60
C LEU A 95 6.64 7.86 -2.96
N LEU A 96 7.26 7.38 -4.04
CA LEU A 96 6.94 7.77 -5.42
C LEU A 96 6.29 6.57 -6.15
N CYS A 97 5.09 6.78 -6.69
CA CYS A 97 4.49 5.82 -7.60
C CYS A 97 5.20 5.85 -8.95
N SER A 98 5.82 4.74 -9.34
CA SER A 98 6.46 4.61 -10.66
C SER A 98 5.47 4.63 -11.84
N ARG A 99 4.16 4.43 -11.58
CA ARG A 99 3.13 4.36 -12.62
C ARG A 99 2.49 5.71 -12.92
N CYS A 100 1.96 6.40 -11.92
CA CYS A 100 1.21 7.65 -12.10
C CYS A 100 1.94 8.90 -11.55
N GLN A 101 3.14 8.73 -10.99
CA GLN A 101 3.93 9.80 -10.37
C GLN A 101 3.32 10.43 -9.11
N HIS A 102 2.26 9.84 -8.52
CA HIS A 102 1.77 10.25 -7.20
C HIS A 102 2.89 10.13 -6.17
N HIS A 103 3.10 11.18 -5.38
CA HIS A 103 4.28 11.33 -4.55
C HIS A 103 3.94 12.04 -3.24
N GLY A 104 4.49 11.52 -2.14
CA GLY A 104 4.28 12.08 -0.81
C GLY A 104 5.03 11.33 0.28
N TRP A 105 4.76 11.67 1.53
CA TRP A 105 5.30 11.03 2.72
C TRP A 105 4.18 10.41 3.55
N ILE A 106 4.53 9.43 4.38
CA ILE A 106 3.69 9.00 5.50
C ILE A 106 4.29 9.63 6.76
N ARG A 107 3.55 10.54 7.40
CA ARG A 107 3.96 11.24 8.63
C ARG A 107 2.80 11.29 9.61
N ASP A 108 3.08 10.92 10.86
CA ASP A 108 2.08 10.92 11.93
C ASP A 108 0.76 10.23 11.54
N GLY A 109 0.88 9.09 10.86
CA GLY A 109 -0.25 8.26 10.44
C GLY A 109 -1.01 8.79 9.23
N GLN A 110 -0.51 9.84 8.56
CA GLN A 110 -1.18 10.51 7.46
C GLN A 110 -0.27 10.62 6.22
N TRP A 111 -0.90 10.64 5.06
CA TRP A 111 -0.28 10.96 3.78
C TRP A 111 -0.12 12.48 3.68
N VAL A 112 1.09 12.90 3.33
CA VAL A 112 1.45 14.29 3.12
C VAL A 112 1.96 14.43 1.67
N PRO A 113 1.23 15.12 0.78
CA PRO A 113 1.67 15.34 -0.60
C PRO A 113 3.03 16.06 -0.71
N ALA A 114 3.77 15.77 -1.78
CA ALA A 114 5.03 16.43 -2.15
C ALA A 114 4.86 17.74 -2.92
#